data_AF-A0A846D1F8-F1
#
_entry.id   AF-A0A846D1F8-F1
#
_cell.length_a   1.000
_cell.length_b   1.000
_cell.length_c   1.000
_cell.angle_alpha   90.00
_cell.angle_beta   90.00
_cell.angle_gamma   90.00
#
_symmetry.space_group_name_H-M   'P 1'
#
loop_
_entity.id
_entity.type
_entity.pdbx_description
1 polymer ?
#
loop_
_entity_poly.entity_id
_entity_poly.type
_entity_poly.pdbx_seq_one_letter_code
_entity_poly.pdbx_strand_id
1 'polypeptide(L)'
;MPTFIAQVRDKSGKSKKQKIEAATPEQARSILENRYSAVGSVKKSLDVSFSLSDLSEKFTNVTIKDKAVFSRQFAAMVNAGVAIVRCLGVLGEQCSNPKLKKALMNISAEVQQGTNLSDAMRKHPDCFDNLYVSMVQAGEVGGVLDEVLNRLAKLLEDMNRLQNQIKSAMAYPSVVGFLALLVFLAMTMFLIPIFAGIFQDLGTELPALTKFMLWLSGILRSWKVLIPIAVIIVLVTAFKYYYKTPMGKLQIDALQLKIPLFGELNEKGSVARFCRVFGSLTRSGVPILNSLDIVRDA
;
A
#
# COMPACT_ATOMS: atom_id res chain seq x y z
N MET A 1 -4.64 25.06 13.35
CA MET A 1 -5.64 26.15 13.51
C MET A 1 -5.67 26.96 12.22
N PRO A 2 -6.78 27.63 11.83
CA PRO A 2 -6.80 28.39 10.59
C PRO A 2 -5.93 29.65 10.67
N THR A 3 -5.09 29.86 9.67
CA THR A 3 -4.24 31.05 9.53
C THR A 3 -4.98 32.12 8.73
N PHE A 4 -4.93 33.35 9.21
CA PHE A 4 -5.51 34.53 8.56
C PHE A 4 -4.41 35.51 8.18
N ILE A 5 -4.54 36.15 7.02
CA ILE A 5 -3.61 37.19 6.58
C ILE A 5 -4.39 38.49 6.52
N ALA A 6 -3.88 39.50 7.21
CA ALA A 6 -4.41 40.85 7.16
C ALA A 6 -3.32 41.84 6.75
N GLN A 7 -3.73 42.84 5.98
CA GLN A 7 -2.89 44.00 5.71
C GLN A 7 -3.09 44.99 6.86
N VAL A 8 -2.06 45.19 7.65
CA VAL A 8 -2.06 46.09 8.81
C VAL A 8 -1.23 47.33 8.51
N ARG A 9 -1.66 48.48 8.99
CA ARG A 9 -0.94 49.75 8.85
C ARG A 9 -0.33 50.12 10.19
N ASP A 10 0.97 50.35 10.19
CA ASP A 10 1.69 50.78 11.39
C ASP A 10 1.48 52.30 11.63
N LYS A 11 1.80 52.79 12.83
CA LYS A 11 1.66 54.21 13.24
C LYS A 11 2.40 55.19 12.32
N SER A 12 3.41 54.72 11.60
CA SER A 12 4.17 55.48 10.59
C SER A 12 3.54 55.44 9.18
N GLY A 13 2.32 54.93 9.02
CA GLY A 13 1.59 54.94 7.75
C GLY A 13 2.02 53.89 6.71
N LYS A 14 3.04 53.07 7.01
CA LYS A 14 3.46 51.94 6.14
C LYS A 14 2.54 50.74 6.33
N SER A 15 2.11 50.16 5.21
CA SER A 15 1.27 48.95 5.20
C SER A 15 2.14 47.69 5.17
N LYS A 16 1.89 46.74 6.06
CA LYS A 16 2.58 45.45 6.16
C LYS A 16 1.57 44.30 6.17
N LYS A 17 1.89 43.19 5.52
CA LYS A 17 1.06 41.97 5.56
C LYS A 17 1.50 41.13 6.75
N GLN A 18 0.58 40.80 7.66
CA GLN A 18 0.86 39.99 8.84
C GLN A 18 0.00 38.74 8.82
N LYS A 19 0.63 37.57 9.05
CA LYS A 19 -0.06 36.30 9.25
C LYS A 19 -0.30 36.09 10.74
N ILE A 20 -1.51 35.65 11.12
CA ILE A 20 -1.85 35.29 12.48
C ILE A 20 -2.74 34.04 12.51
N GLU A 21 -2.57 33.21 13.53
CA GLU A 21 -3.41 32.04 13.78
C GLU A 21 -4.54 32.45 14.75
N ALA A 22 -5.79 32.18 14.39
CA ALA A 22 -6.95 32.43 15.25
C ALA A 22 -8.04 31.40 14.95
N ALA A 23 -8.98 31.18 15.88
CA ALA A 23 -10.07 30.24 15.65
C ALA A 23 -11.16 30.83 14.74
N THR A 24 -11.39 32.14 14.82
CA THR A 24 -12.40 32.88 14.04
C THR A 24 -11.81 34.13 13.39
N PRO A 25 -12.37 34.60 12.26
CA PRO A 25 -11.92 35.83 11.59
C PRO A 25 -12.08 37.07 12.48
N GLU A 26 -13.07 37.08 13.38
CA GLU A 26 -13.30 38.14 14.36
C GLU A 26 -12.22 38.17 15.44
N GLN A 27 -11.82 36.99 15.95
CA GLN A 27 -10.73 36.86 16.91
C GLN A 27 -9.38 37.24 16.27
N ALA A 28 -9.17 36.88 15.00
CA ALA A 28 -8.01 37.35 14.23
C ALA A 28 -7.98 38.87 14.13
N ARG A 29 -9.12 39.50 13.82
CA ARG A 29 -9.22 40.95 13.71
C ARG A 29 -8.93 41.65 15.03
N SER A 30 -9.51 41.17 16.13
CA SER A 30 -9.26 41.66 17.49
C SER A 30 -7.77 41.63 17.88
N ILE A 31 -7.07 40.53 17.59
CA ILE A 31 -5.64 40.40 17.89
C ILE A 31 -4.79 41.41 17.10
N LEU A 32 -5.21 41.75 15.88
CA LEU A 32 -4.51 42.68 15.00
C LEU A 32 -4.82 44.14 15.31
N GLU A 33 -6.07 44.47 15.69
CA GLU A 33 -6.48 45.82 16.09
C GLU A 33 -5.76 46.27 17.37
N ASN A 34 -5.49 45.33 18.29
CA ASN A 34 -4.71 45.61 19.50
C ASN A 34 -3.22 45.90 19.23
N ARG A 35 -2.68 45.51 18.07
CA ARG A 35 -1.25 45.69 17.72
C ARG A 35 -0.99 46.76 16.66
N TYR A 36 -1.99 47.13 15.85
CA TYR A 36 -1.80 48.01 14.69
C TYR A 36 -2.91 49.04 14.56
N SER A 37 -2.55 50.26 14.14
CA SER A 37 -3.46 51.41 14.12
C SER A 37 -4.55 51.36 13.06
N ALA A 38 -4.41 50.54 12.02
CA ALA A 38 -5.51 50.22 11.11
C ALA A 38 -5.35 48.80 10.55
N VAL A 39 -6.44 48.03 10.60
CA VAL A 39 -6.50 46.65 10.07
C VAL A 39 -7.42 46.65 8.84
N GLY A 40 -6.88 46.26 7.69
CA GLY A 40 -7.64 46.06 6.46
C GLY A 40 -8.52 44.80 6.50
N SER A 41 -9.19 44.49 5.39
CA SER A 41 -10.05 43.29 5.32
C SER A 41 -9.26 42.02 5.65
N VAL A 42 -9.65 41.33 6.72
CA VAL A 42 -9.09 40.02 7.10
C VAL A 42 -9.61 38.98 6.10
N LYS A 43 -8.72 38.51 5.22
CA LYS A 43 -9.05 37.39 4.32
C LYS A 43 -8.49 36.12 4.94
N LYS A 44 -9.34 35.08 5.01
CA LYS A 44 -8.87 33.72 5.29
C LYS A 44 -7.84 33.40 4.22
N SER A 45 -6.57 33.24 4.59
CA SER A 45 -5.68 32.60 3.65
C SER A 45 -6.20 31.18 3.50
N LEU A 46 -6.65 30.83 2.29
CA LEU A 46 -6.39 29.48 1.83
C LEU A 46 -4.86 29.37 1.76
N ASP A 47 -4.22 29.16 2.91
CA ASP A 47 -2.91 28.53 2.92
C ASP A 47 -3.19 27.13 2.38
N VAL A 48 -3.09 27.02 1.06
CA VAL A 48 -2.72 25.79 0.38
C VAL A 48 -1.27 25.53 0.78
N SER A 49 -1.04 25.32 2.07
CA SER A 49 0.11 24.57 2.52
C SER A 49 -0.20 23.13 2.12
N PHE A 50 0.03 22.82 0.84
CA PHE A 50 0.29 21.46 0.40
C PHE A 50 1.55 21.06 1.15
N SER A 51 1.38 20.63 2.41
CA SER A 51 2.50 20.18 3.20
C SER A 51 3.08 18.97 2.48
N LEU A 52 4.37 19.01 2.18
CA LEU A 52 5.06 17.87 1.55
C LEU A 52 4.85 16.57 2.35
N SER A 53 4.55 16.68 3.65
CA SER A 53 4.11 15.59 4.51
C SER A 53 2.79 14.95 4.06
N ASP A 54 1.74 15.74 3.76
CA ASP A 54 0.42 15.23 3.36
C ASP A 54 0.44 14.62 1.95
N LEU A 55 1.34 15.09 1.07
CA LEU A 55 1.58 14.48 -0.23
C LEU A 55 2.30 13.13 -0.07
N SER A 56 3.36 13.08 0.75
CA SER A 56 4.11 11.85 1.03
C SER A 56 3.24 10.76 1.68
N GLU A 57 2.29 11.15 2.53
CA GLU A 57 1.33 10.25 3.17
C GLU A 57 0.43 9.49 2.18
N LYS A 58 -0.06 10.16 1.13
CA LYS A 58 -0.96 9.54 0.14
C LYS A 58 -0.22 8.64 -0.85
N PHE A 59 1.07 8.90 -1.10
CA PHE A 59 1.87 8.13 -2.05
C PHE A 59 2.68 7.00 -1.39
N THR A 60 2.81 6.99 -0.06
CA THR A 60 3.55 5.93 0.63
C THR A 60 2.66 4.77 1.03
N ASN A 61 3.00 3.57 0.56
CA ASN A 61 2.36 2.32 0.99
C ASN A 61 3.12 1.71 2.17
N VAL A 62 2.39 1.10 3.11
CA VAL A 62 2.99 0.37 4.23
C VAL A 62 3.36 -1.03 3.76
N THR A 63 4.63 -1.40 3.89
CA THR A 63 5.12 -2.70 3.44
C THR A 63 5.01 -3.76 4.54
N ILE A 64 5.03 -5.05 4.17
CA ILE A 64 5.06 -6.15 5.16
C ILE A 64 6.29 -6.03 6.06
N LYS A 65 7.42 -5.56 5.53
CA LYS A 65 8.64 -5.28 6.29
C LYS A 65 8.41 -4.24 7.38
N ASP A 66 7.75 -3.13 7.07
CA ASP A 66 7.45 -2.07 8.04
C ASP A 66 6.60 -2.62 9.19
N LYS A 67 5.55 -3.38 8.86
CA LYS A 67 4.67 -4.04 9.84
C LYS A 67 5.45 -5.05 10.70
N ALA A 68 6.34 -5.83 10.11
CA ALA A 68 7.14 -6.83 10.82
C ALA A 68 8.11 -6.18 11.82
N VAL A 69 8.83 -5.13 11.41
CA VAL A 69 9.78 -4.40 12.29
C VAL A 69 9.03 -3.75 13.45
N PHE A 70 7.94 -3.02 13.16
CA PHE A 70 7.10 -2.42 14.20
C PHE A 70 6.58 -3.48 15.18
N SER A 71 5.99 -4.57 14.67
CA SER A 71 5.37 -5.59 15.52
C SER A 71 6.38 -6.32 16.39
N ARG A 72 7.60 -6.57 15.89
CA ARG A 72 8.68 -7.17 16.68
C ARG A 72 9.13 -6.26 17.81
N GLN A 73 9.34 -4.97 17.52
CA GLN A 73 9.73 -4.00 18.55
C GLN A 73 8.61 -3.77 19.57
N PHE A 74 7.36 -3.68 19.11
CA PHE A 74 6.19 -3.53 19.96
C PHE A 74 6.01 -4.73 20.89
N ALA A 75 6.09 -5.94 20.36
CA ALA A 75 6.07 -7.16 21.16
C ALA A 75 7.19 -7.17 22.21
N ALA A 76 8.43 -6.84 21.83
CA ALA A 76 9.56 -6.83 22.76
C ALA A 76 9.36 -5.85 23.93
N MET A 77 8.86 -4.64 23.67
CA MET A 77 8.63 -3.65 24.73
C MET A 77 7.44 -4.01 25.62
N VAL A 78 6.35 -4.54 25.04
CA VAL A 78 5.19 -5.01 25.82
C VAL A 78 5.58 -6.18 26.72
N ASN A 79 6.36 -7.14 26.22
CA ASN A 79 6.88 -8.26 27.03
C ASN A 79 7.83 -7.78 28.13
N ALA A 80 8.56 -6.68 27.91
CA ALA A 80 9.39 -6.05 28.94
C ALA A 80 8.57 -5.25 29.99
N GLY A 81 7.24 -5.27 29.91
CA GLY A 81 6.35 -4.58 30.85
C GLY A 81 6.20 -3.08 30.60
N VAL A 82 6.64 -2.57 29.45
CA VAL A 82 6.46 -1.16 29.10
C VAL A 82 4.99 -0.91 28.74
N ALA A 83 4.41 0.14 29.30
CA ALA A 83 3.02 0.52 29.04
C ALA A 83 2.73 0.75 27.54
N ILE A 84 1.64 0.17 27.03
CA ILE A 84 1.27 0.15 25.60
C ILE A 84 1.28 1.55 24.98
N VAL A 85 0.71 2.56 25.64
CA VAL A 85 0.68 3.95 25.16
C VAL A 85 2.09 4.50 24.95
N ARG A 86 3.00 4.24 25.89
CA ARG A 86 4.41 4.64 25.76
C ARG A 86 5.08 3.90 24.61
N CYS A 87 4.78 2.61 24.45
CA CYS A 87 5.31 1.83 23.34
C CYS A 87 4.90 2.41 21.98
N LEU A 88 3.61 2.72 21.81
CA LEU A 88 3.08 3.29 20.59
C LEU A 88 3.67 4.67 20.28
N GLY A 89 3.85 5.52 21.31
CA GLY A 89 4.50 6.83 21.15
C GLY A 89 5.94 6.72 20.66
N VAL A 90 6.77 5.94 21.36
CA VAL A 90 8.20 5.77 21.01
C VAL A 90 8.36 5.17 19.62
N LEU A 91 7.61 4.11 19.30
CA LEU A 91 7.69 3.46 17.99
C LEU A 91 7.10 4.33 16.87
N GLY A 92 6.07 5.12 17.17
CA GLY A 92 5.54 6.12 16.25
C GLY A 92 6.58 7.17 15.89
N GLU A 93 7.33 7.68 16.88
CA GLU A 93 8.40 8.65 16.63
C GLU A 93 9.55 8.09 15.79
N GLN A 94 9.96 6.85 16.09
CA GLN A 94 11.06 6.13 15.42
C GLN A 94 10.67 5.54 14.05
N CYS A 95 9.38 5.54 13.69
CA CYS A 95 8.93 4.97 12.44
C CYS A 95 9.37 5.82 11.24
N SER A 96 10.05 5.18 10.28
CA SER A 96 10.49 5.83 9.03
C SER A 96 9.35 6.05 8.04
N ASN A 97 8.33 5.19 8.06
CA ASN A 97 7.20 5.27 7.14
C ASN A 97 6.19 6.33 7.65
N PRO A 98 5.98 7.45 6.93
CA PRO A 98 5.14 8.55 7.39
C PRO A 98 3.68 8.14 7.60
N LYS A 99 3.15 7.24 6.76
CA LYS A 99 1.77 6.75 6.86
C LYS A 99 1.58 5.89 8.12
N LEU A 100 2.53 5.00 8.40
CA LEU A 100 2.50 4.18 9.62
C LEU A 100 2.72 5.03 10.87
N LYS A 101 3.66 5.99 10.85
CA LYS A 101 3.90 6.94 11.93
C LYS A 101 2.62 7.67 12.35
N LYS A 102 1.90 8.25 11.39
CA LYS A 102 0.63 8.95 11.66
C LYS A 102 -0.42 8.03 12.26
N ALA A 103 -0.56 6.82 11.71
CA ALA A 103 -1.48 5.82 12.27
C ALA A 103 -1.11 5.48 13.72
N LEU A 104 0.17 5.23 14.03
CA LEU A 104 0.63 4.91 15.38
C LEU A 104 0.40 6.06 16.37
N MET A 105 0.63 7.31 15.96
CA MET A 105 0.36 8.48 16.79
C MET A 105 -1.13 8.64 17.10
N ASN A 106 -1.99 8.43 16.10
CA ASN A 106 -3.44 8.46 16.30
C ASN A 106 -3.90 7.32 17.22
N ILE A 107 -3.41 6.10 17.00
CA ILE A 107 -3.72 4.94 17.85
C ILE A 107 -3.27 5.21 19.29
N SER A 108 -2.06 5.76 19.48
CA SER A 108 -1.56 6.13 20.81
C SER A 108 -2.50 7.10 21.53
N ALA A 109 -2.97 8.13 20.82
CA ALA A 109 -3.91 9.11 21.38
C ALA A 109 -5.28 8.50 21.74
N GLU A 110 -5.81 7.60 20.92
CA GLU A 110 -7.09 6.93 21.19
C GLU A 110 -7.00 5.94 22.35
N VAL A 111 -5.91 5.18 22.43
CA VAL A 111 -5.66 4.25 23.55
C VAL A 111 -5.45 5.03 24.84
N GLN A 112 -4.79 6.20 24.78
CA GLN A 112 -4.67 7.10 25.93
C GLN A 112 -6.04 7.64 26.40
N GLN A 113 -7.03 7.74 25.50
CA GLN A 113 -8.41 8.09 25.83
C GLN A 113 -9.25 6.90 26.35
N GLY A 114 -8.67 5.70 26.44
CA GLY A 114 -9.34 4.50 26.92
C GLY A 114 -10.01 3.65 25.84
N THR A 115 -9.75 3.92 24.56
CA THR A 115 -10.19 3.02 23.47
C THR A 115 -9.33 1.75 23.49
N ASN A 116 -9.94 0.59 23.21
CA ASN A 116 -9.18 -0.66 23.03
C ASN A 116 -8.17 -0.53 21.88
N LEU A 117 -7.02 -1.20 21.99
CA LEU A 117 -5.97 -1.16 20.97
C LEU A 117 -6.48 -1.69 19.63
N SER A 118 -7.24 -2.78 19.64
CA SER A 118 -7.81 -3.38 18.43
C SER A 118 -8.78 -2.43 17.72
N ASP A 119 -9.66 -1.74 18.46
CA ASP A 119 -10.62 -0.79 17.90
C ASP A 119 -9.92 0.45 17.30
N ALA A 120 -8.87 0.93 17.95
CA ALA A 120 -8.04 2.02 17.43
C ALA A 120 -7.28 1.60 16.15
N MET A 121 -6.71 0.40 16.13
CA MET A 121 -6.05 -0.16 14.94
C MET A 121 -7.02 -0.36 13.76
N ARG A 122 -8.27 -0.75 14.03
CA ARG A 122 -9.30 -1.00 13.01
C ARG A 122 -9.60 0.23 12.14
N LYS A 123 -9.42 1.44 12.68
CA LYS A 123 -9.59 2.71 11.95
C LYS A 123 -8.51 2.95 10.88
N HIS A 124 -7.46 2.13 10.86
CA HIS A 124 -6.32 2.25 9.95
C HIS A 124 -6.12 0.99 9.08
N PRO A 125 -7.08 0.62 8.21
CA PRO A 125 -7.02 -0.62 7.42
C PRO A 125 -5.87 -0.67 6.42
N ASP A 126 -5.37 0.49 5.98
CA ASP A 126 -4.20 0.59 5.11
C ASP A 126 -2.88 0.17 5.80
N CYS A 127 -2.85 0.20 7.13
CA CYS A 127 -1.69 -0.14 7.95
C CYS A 127 -1.88 -1.51 8.63
N PHE A 128 -3.07 -1.78 9.14
CA PHE A 128 -3.40 -3.00 9.89
C PHE A 128 -4.55 -3.71 9.20
N ASP A 129 -4.26 -4.90 8.66
CA ASP A 129 -5.28 -5.74 8.03
C ASP A 129 -6.20 -6.38 9.09
N ASN A 130 -7.33 -6.94 8.63
CA ASN A 130 -8.32 -7.55 9.52
C ASN A 130 -7.71 -8.65 10.39
N LEU A 131 -6.85 -9.50 9.83
CA LEU A 131 -6.15 -10.54 10.59
C LEU A 131 -5.32 -9.95 11.74
N TYR A 132 -4.55 -8.90 11.48
CA TYR A 132 -3.76 -8.20 12.50
C TYR A 132 -4.66 -7.71 13.64
N VAL A 133 -5.73 -7.00 13.29
CA VAL A 133 -6.68 -6.42 14.26
C VAL A 133 -7.36 -7.50 15.08
N SER A 134 -7.85 -8.57 14.44
CA SER A 134 -8.58 -9.64 15.11
C SER A 134 -7.66 -10.48 16.01
N MET A 135 -6.39 -10.66 15.65
CA MET A 135 -5.39 -11.25 16.55
C MET A 135 -5.19 -10.38 17.79
N VAL A 136 -4.95 -9.07 17.63
CA VAL A 136 -4.78 -8.15 18.76
C VAL A 136 -6.01 -8.15 19.66
N GLN A 137 -7.21 -8.10 19.07
CA GLN A 137 -8.48 -8.15 19.81
C GLN A 137 -8.59 -9.43 20.66
N ALA A 138 -8.23 -10.58 20.10
CA ALA A 138 -8.23 -11.84 20.84
C ALA A 138 -7.22 -11.83 22.00
N GLY A 139 -6.06 -11.21 21.81
CA GLY A 139 -5.05 -11.02 22.85
C GLY A 139 -5.52 -10.08 23.97
N GLU A 140 -6.22 -8.99 23.62
CA GLU A 140 -6.80 -8.05 24.57
C GLU A 140 -7.90 -8.71 25.41
N VAL A 141 -8.86 -9.38 24.76
CA VAL A 141 -9.98 -10.05 25.46
C VAL A 141 -9.49 -11.23 26.29
N GLY A 142 -8.51 -11.98 25.79
CA GLY A 142 -7.95 -13.15 26.47
C GLY A 142 -6.91 -12.82 27.54
N GLY A 143 -6.49 -11.56 27.68
CA GLY A 143 -5.43 -11.16 28.62
C GLY A 143 -4.04 -11.73 28.30
N VAL A 144 -3.80 -12.11 27.06
CA VAL A 144 -2.58 -12.80 26.56
C VAL A 144 -1.91 -12.00 25.43
N LEU A 145 -2.00 -10.67 25.51
CA LEU A 145 -1.58 -9.76 24.45
C LEU A 145 -0.07 -9.85 24.17
N ASP A 146 0.76 -10.03 25.20
CA ASP A 146 2.20 -10.22 25.13
C ASP A 146 2.61 -11.42 24.24
N GLU A 147 1.91 -12.55 24.40
CA GLU A 147 2.14 -13.77 23.63
C GLU A 147 1.63 -13.63 22.18
N VAL A 148 0.43 -13.05 22.03
CA VAL A 148 -0.19 -12.81 20.73
C VAL A 148 0.65 -11.86 19.88
N LEU A 149 1.18 -10.78 20.46
CA LEU A 149 2.06 -9.84 19.76
C LEU A 149 3.36 -10.50 19.30
N ASN A 150 3.95 -11.38 20.11
CA ASN A 150 5.14 -12.14 19.72
C ASN A 150 4.89 -13.04 18.51
N ARG A 151 3.73 -13.68 18.47
CA ARG A 151 3.31 -14.54 17.36
C ARG A 151 2.99 -13.74 16.12
N LEU A 152 2.30 -12.62 16.26
CA LEU A 152 1.99 -11.70 15.17
C LEU A 152 3.29 -11.18 14.54
N ALA A 153 4.26 -10.77 15.36
CA ALA A 153 5.59 -10.38 14.91
C ALA A 153 6.28 -11.51 14.13
N LYS A 154 6.26 -12.73 14.66
CA LYS A 154 6.87 -13.89 14.02
C LYS A 154 6.21 -14.25 12.68
N LEU A 155 4.88 -14.17 12.62
CA LEU A 155 4.09 -14.39 11.41
C LEU A 155 4.48 -13.38 10.33
N LEU A 156 4.54 -12.09 10.67
CA LEU A 156 4.92 -11.04 9.72
C LEU A 156 6.38 -11.14 9.26
N GLU A 157 7.30 -11.54 10.15
CA GLU A 157 8.69 -11.82 9.79
C GLU A 157 8.80 -12.99 8.80
N ASP A 158 8.10 -14.08 9.05
CA ASP A 158 8.07 -15.26 8.17
C ASP A 158 7.44 -14.90 6.81
N MET A 159 6.38 -14.09 6.78
CA MET A 159 5.78 -13.59 5.54
C MET A 159 6.74 -12.69 4.76
N ASN A 160 7.44 -11.77 5.43
CA ASN A 160 8.44 -10.91 4.79
C ASN A 160 9.62 -11.74 4.24
N ARG A 161 10.08 -12.75 4.99
CA ARG A 161 11.13 -13.68 4.55
C ARG A 161 10.70 -14.43 3.29
N LEU A 162 9.48 -14.99 3.28
CA LEU A 162 8.93 -15.68 2.12
C LEU A 162 8.83 -14.75 0.90
N GLN A 163 8.31 -13.53 1.09
CA GLN A 163 8.20 -12.56 0.01
C GLN A 163 9.57 -12.18 -0.57
N ASN A 164 10.59 -12.03 0.28
CA ASN A 164 11.96 -11.74 -0.17
C ASN A 164 12.61 -12.93 -0.87
N GLN A 165 12.33 -14.16 -0.44
CA GLN A 165 12.78 -15.37 -1.14
C GLN A 165 12.16 -15.47 -2.54
N ILE A 166 10.85 -15.20 -2.67
CA ILE A 166 10.17 -15.16 -3.97
C ILE A 166 10.77 -14.07 -4.86
N LYS A 167 10.96 -12.85 -4.34
CA LYS A 167 11.58 -11.76 -5.08
C LYS A 167 13.00 -12.11 -5.56
N SER A 168 13.79 -12.74 -4.70
CA SER A 168 15.15 -13.19 -5.03
C SER A 168 15.14 -14.27 -6.13
N ALA A 169 14.28 -15.29 -5.98
CA ALA A 169 14.13 -16.35 -6.98
C ALA A 169 13.64 -15.83 -8.34
N MET A 170 12.81 -14.78 -8.35
CA MET A 170 12.33 -14.12 -9.56
C MET A 170 13.35 -13.18 -10.21
N ALA A 171 14.43 -12.81 -9.51
CA ALA A 171 15.40 -11.83 -10.04
C ALA A 171 16.04 -12.32 -11.33
N TYR A 172 16.52 -13.57 -11.37
CA TYR A 172 17.14 -14.15 -12.57
C TYR A 172 16.16 -14.28 -13.75
N PRO A 173 14.98 -14.92 -13.60
CA PRO A 173 13.98 -14.98 -14.67
C PRO A 173 13.57 -13.61 -15.20
N SER A 174 13.45 -12.60 -14.32
CA SER A 174 13.06 -11.25 -14.72
C SER A 174 14.13 -10.56 -15.57
N VAL A 175 15.41 -10.67 -15.18
CA VAL A 175 16.53 -10.06 -15.92
C VAL A 175 16.73 -10.75 -17.28
N VAL A 176 16.75 -12.07 -17.31
CA VAL A 176 16.91 -12.83 -18.56
C VAL A 176 15.70 -12.63 -19.47
N GLY A 177 14.49 -12.65 -18.92
CA GLY A 177 13.26 -12.38 -19.66
C GLY A 177 13.24 -10.97 -20.27
N PHE A 178 13.69 -9.97 -19.52
CA PHE A 178 13.82 -8.60 -20.02
C PHE A 178 14.84 -8.50 -21.17
N LEU A 179 16.01 -9.12 -21.03
CA LEU A 179 17.02 -9.13 -22.09
C LEU A 179 16.53 -9.88 -23.34
N ALA A 180 15.89 -11.04 -23.15
CA ALA A 180 15.30 -11.81 -24.24
C ALA A 180 14.20 -11.02 -24.96
N LEU A 181 13.35 -10.30 -24.23
CA LEU A 181 12.33 -9.42 -24.80
C LEU A 181 12.95 -8.29 -25.61
N LEU A 182 14.01 -7.65 -25.10
CA LEU A 182 14.72 -6.58 -25.79
C LEU A 182 15.32 -7.09 -27.11
N VAL A 183 16.05 -8.21 -27.07
CA VAL A 183 16.64 -8.83 -28.27
C VAL A 183 15.54 -9.22 -29.27
N PHE A 184 14.46 -9.85 -28.80
CA PHE A 184 13.32 -10.22 -29.63
C PHE A 184 12.69 -9.00 -30.34
N LEU A 185 12.47 -7.90 -29.61
CA LEU A 185 11.94 -6.66 -30.18
C LEU A 185 12.90 -6.04 -31.19
N ALA A 186 14.20 -6.00 -30.89
CA ALA A 186 15.21 -5.49 -31.81
C ALA A 186 15.28 -6.32 -33.11
N MET A 187 15.30 -7.65 -33.00
CA MET A 187 15.24 -8.53 -34.17
C MET A 187 13.96 -8.30 -34.97
N THR A 188 12.81 -8.24 -34.30
CA THR A 188 11.53 -8.06 -34.98
C THR A 188 11.42 -6.70 -35.68
N MET A 189 11.96 -5.63 -35.08
CA MET A 189 11.85 -4.28 -35.61
C MET A 189 12.88 -3.97 -36.72
N PHE A 190 14.10 -4.51 -36.63
CA PHE A 190 15.19 -4.19 -37.56
C PHE A 190 15.51 -5.31 -38.54
N LEU A 191 15.60 -6.56 -38.06
CA LEU A 191 16.09 -7.69 -38.85
C LEU A 191 15.01 -8.23 -39.82
N ILE A 192 13.79 -8.40 -39.33
CA ILE A 192 12.69 -8.98 -40.12
C ILE A 192 12.35 -8.13 -41.37
N PRO A 193 12.29 -6.79 -41.32
CA PRO A 193 12.08 -5.96 -42.51
C PRO A 193 13.18 -6.09 -43.56
N ILE A 194 14.45 -6.28 -43.15
CA ILE A 194 15.56 -6.47 -44.08
C ILE A 194 15.35 -7.77 -44.87
N PHE A 195 14.99 -8.85 -44.18
CA PHE A 195 14.67 -10.11 -44.84
C PHE A 195 13.48 -9.98 -45.80
N ALA A 196 12.43 -9.25 -45.44
CA ALA A 196 11.32 -9.01 -46.36
C ALA A 196 11.74 -8.34 -47.68
N GLY A 197 12.66 -7.38 -47.63
CA GLY A 197 13.22 -6.77 -48.85
C GLY A 197 13.87 -7.82 -49.76
N ILE A 198 14.74 -8.66 -49.18
CA ILE A 198 15.44 -9.73 -49.91
C ILE A 198 14.45 -10.73 -50.53
N PHE A 199 13.40 -11.12 -49.80
CA PHE A 199 12.39 -12.05 -50.32
C PHE A 199 11.54 -11.45 -51.45
N GLN A 200 11.29 -10.13 -51.44
CA GLN A 200 10.64 -9.44 -52.55
C GLN A 200 11.50 -9.47 -53.82
N ASP A 201 12.81 -9.28 -53.69
CA ASP A 201 13.75 -9.32 -54.80
C ASP A 201 13.89 -10.73 -55.42
N LEU A 202 13.67 -11.78 -54.63
CA LEU A 202 13.71 -13.18 -55.07
C LEU A 202 12.42 -13.64 -55.79
N GLY A 203 11.36 -12.83 -55.81
CA GLY A 203 10.10 -13.16 -56.51
C GLY A 203 9.37 -14.38 -55.96
N THR A 204 9.65 -14.79 -54.71
CA THR A 204 9.05 -15.97 -54.07
C THR A 204 8.00 -15.57 -53.04
N GLU A 205 6.91 -16.33 -52.94
CA GLU A 205 5.90 -16.05 -51.92
C GLU A 205 6.42 -16.34 -50.51
N LEU A 206 6.31 -15.36 -49.62
CA LEU A 206 6.67 -15.51 -48.21
C LEU A 206 5.81 -16.60 -47.53
N PRO A 207 6.43 -17.55 -46.80
CA PRO A 207 5.71 -18.49 -45.95
C PRO A 207 4.79 -17.80 -44.93
N ALA A 208 3.72 -18.47 -44.51
CA ALA A 208 2.72 -17.90 -43.60
C ALA A 208 3.31 -17.38 -42.27
N LEU A 209 4.28 -18.11 -41.70
CA LEU A 209 4.98 -17.71 -40.48
C LEU A 209 5.77 -16.40 -40.66
N THR A 210 6.43 -16.20 -41.80
CA THR A 210 7.17 -14.98 -42.11
C THR A 210 6.23 -13.81 -42.37
N LYS A 211 5.10 -14.04 -43.05
CA LYS A 211 4.03 -13.03 -43.22
C LYS A 211 3.47 -12.57 -41.86
N PHE A 212 3.23 -13.48 -40.92
CA PHE A 212 2.81 -13.15 -39.57
C PHE A 212 3.85 -12.32 -38.81
N MET A 213 5.12 -12.72 -38.88
CA MET A 213 6.23 -11.96 -38.28
C MET A 213 6.37 -10.55 -38.86
N LEU A 214 6.18 -10.39 -40.18
CA LEU A 214 6.18 -9.08 -40.84
C LEU A 214 4.99 -8.21 -40.43
N TRP A 215 3.82 -8.81 -40.30
CA TRP A 215 2.64 -8.13 -39.76
C TRP A 215 2.89 -7.63 -38.31
N LEU A 216 3.48 -8.48 -37.46
CA LEU A 216 3.85 -8.13 -36.09
C LEU A 216 4.90 -7.00 -36.06
N SER A 217 5.93 -7.08 -36.91
CA SER A 217 6.94 -6.03 -37.08
C SER A 217 6.32 -4.70 -37.52
N GLY A 218 5.38 -4.73 -38.47
CA GLY A 218 4.66 -3.54 -38.93
C GLY A 218 3.84 -2.86 -37.83
N ILE A 219 3.24 -3.64 -36.91
CA ILE A 219 2.55 -3.12 -35.73
C ILE A 219 3.54 -2.47 -34.76
N LEU A 220 4.66 -3.14 -34.48
CA LEU A 220 5.67 -2.65 -33.53
C LEU A 220 6.39 -1.38 -34.01
N ARG A 221 6.58 -1.20 -35.32
CA ARG A 221 7.26 -0.03 -35.91
C ARG A 221 6.34 1.19 -36.10
N SER A 222 5.02 0.98 -36.12
CA SER A 222 4.03 2.05 -36.37
C SER A 222 3.40 2.55 -35.07
N TRP A 223 2.74 3.72 -35.10
CA TRP A 223 1.87 4.20 -34.00
C TRP A 223 0.79 3.19 -33.58
N LYS A 224 0.47 2.23 -34.46
CA LYS A 224 -0.43 1.09 -34.23
C LYS A 224 0.02 0.17 -33.10
N VAL A 225 1.25 0.27 -32.58
CA VAL A 225 1.69 -0.43 -31.36
C VAL A 225 0.79 -0.14 -30.15
N LEU A 226 0.12 1.00 -30.14
CA LEU A 226 -0.87 1.35 -29.11
C LEU A 226 -2.10 0.44 -29.11
N ILE A 227 -2.47 -0.16 -30.25
CA ILE A 227 -3.65 -1.02 -30.38
C ILE A 227 -3.51 -2.29 -29.52
N PRO A 228 -2.45 -3.13 -29.66
CA PRO A 228 -2.30 -4.31 -28.80
C PRO A 228 -2.12 -3.93 -27.32
N ILE A 229 -1.45 -2.82 -27.02
CA ILE A 229 -1.31 -2.32 -25.64
C ILE A 229 -2.68 -1.98 -25.06
N ALA A 230 -3.52 -1.24 -25.80
CA ALA A 230 -4.88 -0.89 -25.39
C ALA A 230 -5.75 -2.13 -25.22
N VAL A 231 -5.66 -3.11 -26.13
CA VAL A 231 -6.38 -4.39 -26.02
C VAL A 231 -5.99 -5.13 -24.75
N ILE A 232 -4.69 -5.22 -24.43
CA ILE A 232 -4.21 -5.84 -23.19
C ILE A 232 -4.75 -5.10 -21.96
N ILE A 233 -4.72 -3.77 -21.95
CA ILE A 233 -5.25 -2.96 -20.84
C ILE A 233 -6.75 -3.20 -20.65
N VAL A 234 -7.52 -3.23 -21.74
CA VAL A 234 -8.96 -3.49 -21.71
C VAL A 234 -9.24 -4.90 -21.19
N LEU A 235 -8.54 -5.92 -21.69
CA LEU A 235 -8.69 -7.30 -21.22
C LEU A 235 -8.35 -7.44 -19.73
N VAL A 236 -7.25 -6.86 -19.27
CA VAL A 236 -6.84 -6.88 -17.86
C VAL A 236 -7.88 -6.16 -16.98
N THR A 237 -8.41 -5.03 -17.44
CA THR A 237 -9.40 -4.26 -16.68
C THR A 237 -10.75 -4.99 -16.65
N ALA A 238 -11.19 -5.55 -17.77
CA ALA A 238 -12.39 -6.36 -17.86
C ALA A 238 -12.29 -7.61 -16.97
N PHE A 239 -11.14 -8.30 -16.99
CA PHE A 239 -10.88 -9.43 -16.11
C PHE A 239 -10.92 -9.05 -14.63
N LYS A 240 -10.29 -7.93 -14.25
CA LYS A 240 -10.35 -7.40 -12.88
C LYS A 240 -11.78 -7.04 -12.46
N TYR A 241 -12.57 -6.47 -13.37
CA TYR A 241 -13.96 -6.13 -13.10
C TYR A 241 -14.81 -7.40 -12.94
N TYR A 242 -14.61 -8.40 -13.79
CA TYR A 242 -15.28 -9.69 -13.71
C TYR A 242 -14.96 -10.42 -12.40
N TYR A 243 -13.70 -10.42 -11.97
CA TYR A 243 -13.27 -11.03 -10.71
C TYR A 243 -13.87 -10.35 -9.46
N LYS A 244 -14.29 -9.08 -9.55
CA LYS A 244 -15.02 -8.41 -8.46
C LYS A 244 -16.46 -8.91 -8.31
N THR A 245 -17.03 -9.55 -9.33
CA THR A 245 -18.38 -10.13 -9.24
C THR A 245 -18.36 -11.43 -8.43
N PRO A 246 -19.40 -11.73 -7.63
CA PRO A 246 -19.42 -12.93 -6.80
C PRO A 246 -19.36 -14.23 -7.62
N MET A 247 -20.03 -14.26 -8.78
CA MET A 247 -19.98 -15.39 -9.70
C MET A 247 -18.60 -15.51 -10.39
N GLY A 248 -18.01 -14.38 -10.79
CA GLY A 248 -16.69 -14.37 -11.44
C GLY A 248 -15.58 -14.85 -10.51
N LYS A 249 -15.61 -14.45 -9.23
CA LYS A 249 -14.68 -14.95 -8.21
C LYS A 249 -14.76 -16.47 -8.06
N LEU A 250 -15.98 -17.01 -7.89
CA LEU A 250 -16.17 -18.47 -7.73
C LEU A 250 -15.69 -19.27 -8.95
N GLN A 251 -15.99 -18.80 -10.17
CA GLN A 251 -15.58 -19.49 -11.39
C GLN A 251 -14.07 -19.43 -11.62
N ILE A 252 -13.46 -18.27 -11.40
CA ILE A 252 -12.02 -18.10 -11.57
C ILE A 252 -11.26 -18.87 -10.50
N ASP A 253 -11.68 -18.81 -9.23
CA ASP A 253 -11.04 -19.55 -8.14
C ASP A 253 -11.16 -21.06 -8.37
N ALA A 254 -12.34 -21.55 -8.80
CA ALA A 254 -12.54 -22.96 -9.14
C ALA A 254 -11.69 -23.41 -10.35
N LEU A 255 -11.54 -22.55 -11.36
CA LEU A 255 -10.67 -22.82 -12.50
C LEU A 255 -9.20 -22.85 -12.07
N GLN A 256 -8.76 -21.88 -11.26
CA GLN A 256 -7.39 -21.76 -10.76
C GLN A 256 -6.98 -22.98 -9.93
N LEU A 257 -7.91 -23.55 -9.15
CA LEU A 257 -7.68 -24.79 -8.40
C LEU A 257 -7.49 -26.03 -9.30
N LYS A 258 -7.99 -26.00 -10.55
CA LYS A 258 -7.81 -27.10 -11.51
C LYS A 258 -6.56 -26.98 -12.37
N ILE A 259 -5.88 -25.83 -12.33
CA ILE A 259 -4.65 -25.64 -13.11
C ILE A 259 -3.53 -26.47 -12.47
N PRO A 260 -2.85 -27.36 -13.23
CA PRO A 260 -1.74 -28.15 -12.70
C PRO A 260 -0.65 -27.21 -12.16
N LEU A 261 0.04 -27.64 -11.09
CA LEU A 261 1.02 -26.86 -10.32
C LEU A 261 0.41 -25.72 -9.47
N PHE A 262 -0.44 -24.85 -10.05
CA PHE A 262 -1.01 -23.70 -9.35
C PHE A 262 -2.13 -24.07 -8.37
N GLY A 263 -2.95 -25.07 -8.70
CA GLY A 263 -4.02 -25.55 -7.84
C GLY A 263 -3.49 -26.13 -6.54
N GLU A 264 -2.56 -27.09 -6.65
CA GLU A 264 -1.90 -27.68 -5.47
C GLU A 264 -1.16 -26.63 -4.64
N LEU A 265 -0.50 -25.66 -5.27
CA LEU A 265 0.22 -24.60 -4.57
C LEU A 265 -0.75 -23.72 -3.75
N ASN A 266 -1.88 -23.34 -4.35
CA ASN A 266 -2.85 -22.48 -3.68
C ASN A 266 -3.59 -23.22 -2.56
N GLU A 267 -3.95 -24.49 -2.78
CA GLU A 267 -4.57 -25.34 -1.76
C GLU A 267 -3.61 -25.56 -0.58
N LYS A 268 -2.40 -26.07 -0.84
CA LYS A 268 -1.39 -26.30 0.22
C LYS A 268 -1.02 -25.00 0.93
N GLY A 269 -0.94 -23.89 0.20
CA GLY A 269 -0.69 -22.56 0.77
C GLY A 269 -1.81 -22.09 1.71
N SER A 270 -3.06 -22.31 1.32
CA SER A 270 -4.23 -21.94 2.12
C SER A 270 -4.35 -22.82 3.36
N VAL A 271 -4.20 -24.14 3.22
CA VAL A 271 -4.19 -25.09 4.35
C VAL A 271 -3.04 -24.77 5.32
N ALA A 272 -1.83 -24.52 4.81
CA ALA A 272 -0.70 -24.17 5.65
C ALA A 272 -0.93 -22.85 6.42
N ARG A 273 -1.51 -21.83 5.77
CA ARG A 273 -1.88 -20.56 6.41
C ARG A 273 -2.92 -20.78 7.50
N PHE A 274 -4.00 -21.51 7.20
CA PHE A 274 -5.03 -21.90 8.15
C PHE A 274 -4.40 -22.58 9.38
N CYS A 275 -3.65 -23.66 9.18
CA CYS A 275 -3.04 -24.44 10.26
C CYS A 275 -2.08 -23.58 11.10
N ARG A 276 -1.31 -22.68 10.48
CA ARG A 276 -0.35 -21.82 11.17
C ARG A 276 -1.04 -20.74 12.01
N VAL A 277 -2.06 -20.07 11.47
CA VAL A 277 -2.81 -19.04 12.22
C VAL A 277 -3.64 -19.70 13.32
N PHE A 278 -4.40 -20.74 13.00
CA PHE A 278 -5.24 -21.46 13.95
C PHE A 278 -4.43 -22.11 15.08
N GLY A 279 -3.37 -22.84 14.72
CA GLY A 279 -2.46 -23.45 15.69
C GLY A 279 -1.73 -22.40 16.54
N SER A 280 -1.48 -21.21 15.97
CA SER A 280 -0.92 -20.12 16.73
C SER A 280 -1.91 -19.63 17.79
N LEU A 281 -3.13 -19.25 17.39
CA LEU A 281 -4.15 -18.72 18.28
C LEU A 281 -4.51 -19.70 19.40
N THR A 282 -4.72 -20.97 19.04
CA THR A 282 -5.08 -22.02 20.01
C THR A 282 -3.99 -22.23 21.06
N ARG A 283 -2.72 -22.21 20.66
CA ARG A 283 -1.60 -22.35 21.60
C ARG A 283 -1.46 -21.14 22.53
N SER A 284 -1.94 -19.95 22.13
CA SER A 284 -1.98 -18.76 22.97
C SER A 284 -3.19 -18.70 23.90
N GLY A 285 -3.99 -19.76 23.98
CA GLY A 285 -5.18 -19.79 24.83
C GLY A 285 -6.36 -18.98 24.28
N VAL A 286 -6.32 -18.55 23.01
CA VAL A 286 -7.48 -17.92 22.38
C VAL A 286 -8.59 -18.98 22.22
N PRO A 287 -9.85 -18.69 22.62
CA PRO A 287 -10.96 -19.63 22.47
C PRO A 287 -11.09 -20.15 21.03
N ILE A 288 -11.42 -21.43 20.87
CA ILE A 288 -11.48 -22.10 19.55
C ILE A 288 -12.46 -21.41 18.60
N LEU A 289 -13.62 -20.99 19.10
CA LEU A 289 -14.62 -20.28 18.30
C LEU A 289 -14.08 -18.95 17.76
N ASN A 290 -13.45 -18.14 18.62
CA ASN A 290 -12.80 -16.90 18.20
C ASN A 290 -11.66 -17.18 17.21
N SER A 291 -10.90 -18.26 17.43
CA SER A 291 -9.83 -18.66 16.52
C SER A 291 -10.35 -19.02 15.13
N LEU A 292 -11.51 -19.68 15.03
CA LEU A 292 -12.16 -19.98 13.75
C LEU A 292 -12.66 -18.73 13.04
N ASP A 293 -13.26 -17.79 13.77
CA ASP A 293 -13.70 -16.50 13.20
C ASP A 293 -12.51 -15.67 12.68
N ILE A 294 -11.40 -15.64 13.41
CA ILE A 294 -10.18 -14.92 13.00
C ILE A 294 -9.58 -15.55 11.73
N VAL A 295 -9.55 -16.88 11.66
CA VAL A 295 -8.93 -17.59 10.53
C VAL A 295 -9.78 -17.54 9.26
N ARG A 296 -11.12 -17.41 9.39
CA ARG A 296 -12.01 -17.17 8.24
C ARG A 296 -11.61 -15.92 7.46
N ASP A 297 -11.09 -14.91 8.16
CA ASP A 297 -10.75 -13.61 7.60
C ASP A 297 -9.26 -13.50 7.17
N ALA A 298 -8.49 -14.59 7.25
CA ALA A 298 -7.04 -14.70 7.01
C ALA A 298 -6.65 -15.19 5.60
#